data_AF-A0AAU6YV07-F1
#
_entry.id   AF-A0AAU6YV07-F1
#
_cell.length_a   1.000
_cell.length_b   1.000
_cell.length_c   1.000
_cell.angle_alpha   90.00
_cell.angle_beta   90.00
_cell.angle_gamma   90.00
#
_symmetry.space_group_name_H-M   'P 1'
#
loop_
_entity.id
_entity.type
_entity.pdbx_description
1 polymer ?
#
loop_
_entity_poly.entity_id
_entity_poly.type
_entity_poly.pdbx_seq_one_letter_code
_entity_poly.pdbx_strand_id
1 'polypeptide(L)'
;MTSWRWPQGLKSYLLPVGMLAVGAAALLTGLLPWLAFEDLAGRTVPVLTFVVAMSLVTELVDEAGLFRVVTQRLAFLGRGRVFLLWLLVIGLATVSTVFLSLDTTAVLVTPVVVLLAIHARIPPLPFALTTIWLANTASLLLPVSNLTNLLARDRLGLSPATFAGLVWAPALAGILVPIGLLWLAFRKDLAGRYGPQPVRKARDKVLLYSASGVMVLLLPALVSGIPVQFPALAAAAVLLGLFLWRRRSALRWSMIPWRPLLLTAGLFEPHRV
;
A
#
# COMPACT_ATOMS: atom_id res chain seq x y z
N MET A 1 13.41 22.75 -20.20
CA MET A 1 12.90 21.38 -20.44
C MET A 1 14.00 20.38 -20.04
N THR A 2 14.17 20.14 -18.74
CA THR A 2 15.12 19.15 -18.23
C THR A 2 14.38 17.83 -18.09
N SER A 3 14.64 16.89 -19.00
CA SER A 3 14.14 15.52 -18.90
C SER A 3 14.80 14.85 -17.69
N TRP A 4 14.18 14.97 -16.52
CA TRP A 4 14.53 14.21 -15.32
C TRP A 4 14.21 12.74 -15.56
N ARG A 5 15.18 12.02 -16.16
CA ARG A 5 15.13 10.58 -16.35
C ARG A 5 15.63 9.95 -15.06
N TRP A 6 14.71 9.46 -14.22
CA TRP A 6 15.08 8.56 -13.13
C TRP A 6 15.99 7.45 -13.69
N PRO A 7 17.17 7.19 -13.09
CA PRO A 7 18.03 6.10 -13.56
C PRO A 7 17.32 4.77 -13.31
N GLN A 8 16.61 4.27 -14.31
CA GLN A 8 15.93 2.97 -14.31
C GLN A 8 16.91 1.81 -14.56
N GLY A 9 18.14 1.90 -14.05
CA GLY A 9 19.21 0.92 -14.27
C GLY A 9 19.83 0.42 -12.96
N LEU A 10 20.69 -0.60 -13.10
CA LEU A 10 21.44 -1.33 -12.05
C LEU A 10 21.93 -0.45 -10.87
N LYS A 11 22.27 0.83 -11.13
CA LYS A 11 22.69 1.83 -10.13
C LYS A 11 21.70 2.08 -9.00
N SER A 12 20.40 1.94 -9.28
CA SER A 12 19.33 2.06 -8.26
C SER A 12 19.29 0.90 -7.26
N TYR A 13 19.93 -0.24 -7.58
CA TYR A 13 20.06 -1.39 -6.68
C TYR A 13 21.35 -1.35 -5.86
N LEU A 14 22.32 -0.50 -6.22
CA LEU A 14 23.61 -0.40 -5.51
C LEU A 14 23.44 0.08 -4.08
N LEU A 15 22.54 1.02 -3.83
CA LEU A 15 22.28 1.56 -2.50
C LEU A 15 21.63 0.49 -1.59
N PRO A 16 20.52 -0.17 -1.98
CA PRO A 16 19.97 -1.33 -1.26
C PRO A 16 20.97 -2.45 -0.96
N VAL A 17 21.75 -2.85 -1.98
CA VAL A 17 22.72 -3.95 -1.88
C VAL A 17 23.88 -3.56 -1.00
N GLY A 18 24.32 -2.30 -1.05
CA GLY A 18 25.35 -1.77 -0.17
C GLY A 18 24.92 -1.78 1.30
N MET A 19 23.69 -1.35 1.59
CA MET A 19 23.16 -1.37 2.96
C MET A 19 22.99 -2.81 3.49
N LEU A 20 22.50 -3.74 2.67
CA LEU A 20 22.47 -5.17 3.00
C LEU A 20 23.86 -5.74 3.28
N ALA A 21 24.87 -5.35 2.49
CA ALA A 21 26.25 -5.78 2.68
C ALA A 21 26.87 -5.20 3.96
N VAL A 22 26.56 -3.95 4.31
CA VAL A 22 26.98 -3.32 5.57
C VAL A 22 26.33 -4.01 6.77
N GLY A 23 25.03 -4.29 6.72
CA GLY A 23 24.33 -5.07 7.75
C GLY A 23 24.92 -6.47 7.93
N ALA A 24 25.19 -7.18 6.82
CA ALA A 24 25.82 -8.50 6.85
C ALA A 24 27.27 -8.44 7.39
N ALA A 25 28.04 -7.41 7.03
CA ALA A 25 29.39 -7.21 7.56
C ALA A 25 29.37 -6.89 9.06
N ALA A 26 28.42 -6.08 9.55
CA ALA A 26 28.27 -5.77 10.96
C ALA A 26 27.88 -7.01 11.81
N LEU A 27 27.13 -7.94 11.23
CA LEU A 27 26.84 -9.26 11.81
C LEU A 27 28.09 -10.15 11.87
N LEU A 28 28.81 -10.27 10.74
CA LEU A 28 29.99 -11.12 10.65
C LEU A 28 31.17 -10.63 11.50
N THR A 29 31.24 -9.32 11.76
CA THR A 29 32.28 -8.69 12.57
C THR A 29 31.96 -8.68 14.08
N GLY A 30 30.79 -9.16 14.49
CA GLY A 30 30.38 -9.19 15.90
C GLY A 30 30.03 -7.81 16.50
N LEU A 31 30.00 -6.77 15.67
CA LEU A 31 29.51 -5.42 16.05
C LEU A 31 28.01 -5.42 16.39
N LEU A 32 27.30 -6.47 15.97
CA LEU A 32 25.90 -6.75 16.30
C LEU A 32 25.79 -8.00 17.17
N PRO A 33 25.32 -7.87 18.43
CA PRO A 33 24.96 -9.02 19.24
C PRO A 33 23.86 -9.84 18.57
N TRP A 34 24.00 -11.17 18.57
CA TRP A 34 23.05 -12.08 17.92
C TRP A 34 21.59 -11.89 18.40
N LEU A 35 21.41 -11.60 19.69
CA LEU A 35 20.11 -11.27 20.30
C LEU A 35 19.47 -10.02 19.71
N ALA A 36 20.25 -8.97 19.46
CA ALA A 36 19.74 -7.74 18.84
C ALA A 36 19.37 -7.95 17.36
N PHE A 37 20.05 -8.88 16.68
CA PHE A 37 19.69 -9.29 15.33
C PHE A 37 18.42 -10.14 15.30
N GLU A 38 18.24 -11.08 16.23
CA GLU A 38 17.00 -11.87 16.31
C GLU A 38 15.78 -10.98 16.58
N ASP A 39 15.90 -9.99 17.47
CA ASP A 39 14.83 -9.02 17.72
C ASP A 39 14.51 -8.15 16.50
N LEU A 40 15.55 -7.73 15.77
CA LEU A 40 15.41 -6.95 14.54
C LEU A 40 14.77 -7.80 13.43
N ALA A 41 15.27 -9.02 13.22
CA ALA A 41 14.73 -9.97 12.26
C ALA A 41 13.28 -10.34 12.57
N GLY A 42 12.94 -10.53 13.85
CA GLY A 42 11.59 -10.80 14.31
C GLY A 42 10.57 -9.71 13.97
N ARG A 43 11.02 -8.46 13.81
CA ARG A 43 10.18 -7.33 13.38
C ARG A 43 10.20 -7.09 11.88
N THR A 44 11.36 -7.25 11.26
CA THR A 44 11.57 -6.90 9.85
C THR A 44 11.09 -8.00 8.90
N VAL A 45 11.34 -9.27 9.21
CA VAL A 45 10.96 -10.40 8.35
C VAL A 45 9.45 -10.43 8.11
N PRO A 46 8.56 -10.31 9.12
CA PRO A 46 7.12 -10.23 8.89
C PRO A 46 6.70 -9.12 7.92
N VAL A 47 7.29 -7.93 8.05
CA VAL A 47 6.98 -6.77 7.20
C VAL A 47 7.42 -7.03 5.76
N LEU A 48 8.65 -7.53 5.56
CA LEU A 48 9.15 -7.87 4.23
C LEU A 48 8.29 -8.97 3.58
N THR A 49 7.98 -10.03 4.32
CA THR A 49 7.10 -11.12 3.87
C THR A 49 5.73 -10.59 3.44
N PHE A 50 5.15 -9.70 4.24
CA PHE A 50 3.89 -9.05 3.91
C PHE A 50 3.99 -8.24 2.61
N VAL A 51 5.03 -7.42 2.43
CA VAL A 51 5.23 -6.62 1.21
C VAL A 51 5.37 -7.51 -0.03
N VAL A 52 6.13 -8.61 0.05
CA VAL A 52 6.24 -9.59 -1.04
C VAL A 52 4.87 -10.17 -1.37
N ALA A 53 4.19 -10.71 -0.36
CA ALA A 53 2.92 -11.41 -0.52
C ALA A 53 1.85 -10.49 -1.11
N MET A 54 1.73 -9.27 -0.57
CA MET A 54 0.75 -8.29 -1.04
C MET A 54 1.03 -7.78 -2.44
N SER A 55 2.29 -7.64 -2.83
CA SER A 55 2.62 -7.24 -4.20
C SER A 55 2.23 -8.33 -5.19
N LEU A 56 2.46 -9.59 -4.82
CA LEU A 56 2.02 -10.73 -5.61
C LEU A 56 0.48 -10.81 -5.70
N VAL A 57 -0.22 -10.64 -4.57
CA VAL A 57 -1.69 -10.57 -4.52
C VAL A 57 -2.18 -9.46 -5.46
N THR A 58 -1.63 -8.25 -5.35
CA THR A 58 -2.02 -7.09 -6.16
C THR A 58 -1.90 -7.37 -7.65
N GLU A 59 -0.78 -7.95 -8.08
CA GLU A 59 -0.54 -8.26 -9.48
C GLU A 59 -1.46 -9.38 -10.00
N LEU A 60 -1.67 -10.45 -9.22
CA LEU A 60 -2.59 -11.54 -9.58
C LEU A 60 -4.05 -11.06 -9.63
N VAL A 61 -4.43 -10.16 -8.72
CA VAL A 61 -5.74 -9.53 -8.68
C VAL A 61 -5.97 -8.60 -9.88
N ASP A 62 -4.93 -7.86 -10.32
CA ASP A 62 -5.00 -7.06 -11.55
C ASP A 62 -5.14 -7.93 -12.81
N GLU A 63 -4.36 -9.01 -12.88
CA GLU A 63 -4.41 -9.96 -14.00
C GLU A 63 -5.75 -10.72 -14.04
N ALA A 64 -6.35 -10.99 -12.88
CA ALA A 64 -7.72 -11.52 -12.76
C ALA A 64 -8.79 -10.50 -13.20
N GLY A 65 -8.43 -9.22 -13.29
CA GLY A 65 -9.28 -8.13 -13.75
C GLY A 65 -10.12 -7.48 -12.66
N LEU A 66 -9.87 -7.74 -11.38
CA LEU A 66 -10.66 -7.16 -10.29
C LEU A 66 -10.48 -5.65 -10.23
N PHE A 67 -9.24 -5.15 -10.32
CA PHE A 67 -9.00 -3.71 -10.33
C PHE A 67 -9.68 -3.05 -11.53
N ARG A 68 -9.79 -3.73 -12.67
CA ARG A 68 -10.55 -3.21 -13.82
C ARG A 68 -12.04 -3.04 -13.48
N VAL A 69 -12.64 -3.97 -12.74
CA VAL A 69 -14.03 -3.88 -12.30
C VAL A 69 -14.22 -2.76 -11.27
N VAL A 70 -13.34 -2.70 -10.25
CA VAL A 70 -13.37 -1.66 -9.22
C VAL A 70 -13.21 -0.28 -9.85
N THR A 71 -12.24 -0.15 -10.76
CA THR A 71 -11.96 1.13 -11.43
C THR A 71 -13.09 1.56 -12.35
N GLN A 72 -13.75 0.63 -13.06
CA GLN A 72 -14.96 0.91 -13.82
C GLN A 72 -16.12 1.37 -12.93
N ARG A 73 -16.32 0.74 -11.77
CA ARG A 73 -17.36 1.14 -10.82
C ARG A 73 -17.09 2.52 -10.24
N LEU A 74 -15.85 2.80 -9.85
CA LEU A 74 -15.44 4.12 -9.38
C LEU A 74 -15.56 5.19 -10.48
N ALA A 75 -15.19 4.87 -11.72
CA ALA A 75 -15.35 5.75 -12.88
C ALA A 75 -16.82 6.04 -13.20
N PHE A 76 -17.70 5.05 -13.04
CA PHE A 76 -19.14 5.24 -13.19
C PHE A 76 -19.70 6.14 -12.08
N LEU A 77 -19.31 5.90 -10.82
CA LEU A 77 -19.71 6.70 -9.66
C LEU A 77 -19.17 8.13 -9.71
N GLY A 78 -17.99 8.34 -10.28
CA GLY A 78 -17.42 9.67 -10.47
C GLY A 78 -18.07 10.47 -11.62
N ARG A 79 -19.04 9.89 -12.34
CA ARG A 79 -19.88 10.55 -13.35
C ARG A 79 -19.09 11.35 -14.38
N GLY A 80 -17.90 10.87 -14.75
CA GLY A 80 -17.01 11.51 -15.72
C GLY A 80 -16.29 12.79 -15.23
N ARG A 81 -16.38 13.15 -13.94
CA ARG A 81 -15.69 14.32 -13.36
C ARG A 81 -14.49 13.87 -12.53
N VAL A 82 -13.29 14.36 -12.88
CA VAL A 82 -12.03 13.98 -12.20
C VAL A 82 -12.10 14.30 -10.71
N PHE A 83 -12.66 15.46 -10.36
CA PHE A 83 -12.87 15.87 -8.96
C PHE A 83 -13.72 14.87 -8.15
N LEU A 84 -14.83 14.36 -8.70
CA LEU A 84 -15.67 13.39 -7.99
C LEU A 84 -14.94 12.05 -7.79
N LEU A 85 -14.18 11.62 -8.79
CA LEU A 85 -13.34 10.42 -8.68
C LEU A 85 -12.27 10.59 -7.59
N TRP A 86 -11.68 11.77 -7.50
CA TRP A 86 -10.70 12.11 -6.46
C TRP A 86 -11.32 12.07 -5.06
N LEU A 87 -12.54 12.59 -4.88
CA LEU A 87 -13.27 12.48 -3.60
C LEU A 87 -13.59 11.02 -3.21
N LEU A 88 -13.97 10.18 -4.17
CA LEU A 88 -14.21 8.75 -3.91
C LEU A 88 -12.92 8.04 -3.45
N VAL A 89 -11.77 8.43 -4.03
CA VAL A 89 -10.46 7.90 -3.64
C VAL A 89 -10.06 8.38 -2.24
N ILE A 90 -10.34 9.64 -1.88
CA ILE A 90 -10.13 10.15 -0.52
C ILE A 90 -10.96 9.32 0.48
N GLY A 91 -12.24 9.07 0.18
CA GLY A 91 -13.11 8.26 1.03
C GLY A 91 -12.57 6.83 1.20
N LEU A 92 -12.20 6.19 0.08
CA LEU A 92 -11.60 4.85 0.09
C LEU A 92 -10.33 4.81 0.94
N ALA A 93 -9.38 5.72 0.72
CA ALA A 93 -8.12 5.77 1.44
C ALA A 93 -8.33 6.02 2.95
N THR A 94 -9.21 6.94 3.31
CA THR A 94 -9.52 7.26 4.72
C THR A 94 -10.10 6.06 5.44
N VAL A 95 -11.15 5.46 4.87
CA VAL A 95 -11.82 4.28 5.46
C VAL A 95 -10.84 3.12 5.55
N SER A 96 -10.12 2.83 4.46
CA SER A 96 -9.11 1.78 4.45
C SER A 96 -8.05 2.01 5.52
N THR A 97 -7.56 3.23 5.72
CA THR A 97 -6.50 3.51 6.70
C THR A 97 -6.97 3.39 8.14
N VAL A 98 -8.19 3.88 8.40
CA VAL A 98 -8.85 3.79 9.71
C VAL A 98 -9.00 2.32 10.15
N PHE A 99 -9.27 1.42 9.21
CA PHE A 99 -9.49 0.00 9.52
C PHE A 99 -8.26 -0.91 9.31
N LEU A 100 -7.44 -0.71 8.27
CA LEU A 100 -6.44 -1.68 7.80
C LEU A 100 -5.01 -1.46 8.32
N SER A 101 -4.78 -0.42 9.13
CA SER A 101 -3.44 0.08 9.47
C SER A 101 -2.74 0.78 8.29
N LEU A 102 -1.81 1.67 8.65
CA LEU A 102 -1.04 2.50 7.74
C LEU A 102 -0.30 1.69 6.67
N ASP A 103 0.45 0.67 7.10
CA ASP A 103 1.34 -0.09 6.23
C ASP A 103 0.57 -0.86 5.15
N THR A 104 -0.55 -1.48 5.55
CA THR A 104 -1.45 -2.17 4.64
C THR A 104 -2.07 -1.23 3.62
N THR A 105 -2.52 -0.06 4.05
CA THR A 105 -3.18 0.90 3.16
C THR A 105 -2.20 1.46 2.14
N ALA A 106 -0.98 1.80 2.57
CA ALA A 106 0.08 2.25 1.69
C ALA A 106 0.45 1.20 0.63
N VAL A 107 0.57 -0.07 1.03
CA VAL A 107 0.96 -1.18 0.13
C VAL A 107 -0.17 -1.61 -0.80
N LEU A 108 -1.41 -1.65 -0.33
CA LEU A 108 -2.54 -2.20 -1.10
C LEU A 108 -3.33 -1.13 -1.86
N VAL A 109 -3.67 -0.01 -1.23
CA VAL A 109 -4.61 0.98 -1.82
C VAL A 109 -3.91 1.87 -2.83
N THR A 110 -2.65 2.24 -2.58
CA THR A 110 -1.87 3.09 -3.49
C THR A 110 -1.76 2.54 -4.91
N PRO A 111 -1.34 1.27 -5.15
CA PRO A 111 -1.25 0.74 -6.52
C PRO A 111 -2.62 0.68 -7.21
N VAL A 112 -3.69 0.34 -6.47
CA VAL A 112 -5.06 0.31 -7.01
C VAL A 112 -5.49 1.70 -7.51
N VAL A 113 -5.22 2.73 -6.71
CA VAL A 113 -5.54 4.12 -7.03
C VAL A 113 -4.69 4.66 -8.19
N VAL A 114 -3.42 4.27 -8.28
CA VAL A 114 -2.55 4.60 -9.42
C VAL A 114 -3.08 3.95 -10.70
N LEU A 115 -3.43 2.66 -10.65
CA LEU A 115 -4.00 1.95 -11.78
C LEU A 115 -5.34 2.56 -12.19
N LEU A 116 -6.18 2.97 -11.25
CA LEU A 116 -7.41 3.71 -11.52
C LEU A 116 -7.15 4.95 -12.37
N ALA A 117 -6.21 5.78 -11.95
CA ALA A 117 -5.89 7.02 -12.64
C ALA A 117 -5.30 6.78 -14.04
N ILE A 118 -4.40 5.81 -14.18
CA ILE A 118 -3.84 5.41 -15.48
C ILE A 118 -4.95 4.94 -16.43
N HIS A 119 -5.83 4.05 -15.96
CA HIS A 119 -6.95 3.56 -16.76
C HIS A 119 -7.91 4.70 -17.09
N ALA A 120 -8.19 5.61 -16.17
CA ALA A 120 -9.03 6.79 -16.41
C ALA A 120 -8.39 7.82 -17.36
N ARG A 121 -7.13 7.62 -17.80
CA ARG A 121 -6.32 8.56 -18.59
C ARG A 121 -6.20 9.94 -17.94
N ILE A 122 -6.06 9.95 -16.63
CA ILE A 122 -5.86 11.16 -15.82
C ILE A 122 -4.47 11.08 -15.16
N PRO A 123 -3.85 12.22 -14.80
CA PRO A 123 -2.56 12.18 -14.14
C PRO A 123 -2.67 11.36 -12.83
N PRO A 124 -1.82 10.33 -12.63
CA PRO A 124 -1.88 9.48 -11.43
C PRO A 124 -1.26 10.14 -10.20
N LEU A 125 -0.44 11.16 -10.39
CA LEU A 125 0.31 11.81 -9.32
C LEU A 125 -0.58 12.39 -8.21
N PRO A 126 -1.65 13.18 -8.49
CA PRO A 126 -2.53 13.70 -7.45
C PRO A 126 -3.16 12.57 -6.63
N PHE A 127 -3.57 11.49 -7.30
CA PHE A 127 -4.25 10.35 -6.69
C PHE A 127 -3.31 9.51 -5.81
N ALA A 128 -2.08 9.25 -6.28
CA ALA A 128 -1.06 8.56 -5.53
C ALA A 128 -0.64 9.35 -4.29
N LEU A 129 -0.34 10.65 -4.45
CA LEU A 129 0.05 11.52 -3.34
C LEU A 129 -1.07 11.64 -2.31
N THR A 130 -2.32 11.79 -2.75
CA THR A 130 -3.49 11.80 -1.88
C THR A 130 -3.54 10.53 -1.04
N THR A 131 -3.42 9.36 -1.68
CA THR A 131 -3.50 8.07 -0.96
C THR A 131 -2.39 7.91 0.06
N ILE A 132 -1.15 8.27 -0.29
CA ILE A 132 0.01 8.18 0.62
C ILE A 132 -0.13 9.14 1.81
N TRP A 133 -0.55 10.38 1.56
CA TRP A 133 -0.73 11.37 2.62
C TRP A 133 -1.89 10.99 3.55
N LEU A 134 -3.02 10.56 2.99
CA LEU A 134 -4.16 10.09 3.77
C LEU A 134 -3.86 8.80 4.53
N ALA A 135 -3.05 7.89 3.98
CA ALA A 135 -2.58 6.73 4.73
C ALA A 135 -1.87 7.17 6.01
N ASN A 136 -0.98 8.15 5.92
CA ASN A 136 -0.29 8.70 7.10
C ASN A 136 -1.26 9.41 8.05
N THR A 137 -2.09 10.31 7.55
CA THR A 137 -2.85 11.24 8.42
C THR A 137 -4.14 10.64 8.95
N ALA A 138 -4.82 9.76 8.21
CA ALA A 138 -5.98 9.04 8.71
C ALA A 138 -5.61 7.96 9.73
N SER A 139 -4.36 7.44 9.71
CA SER A 139 -3.87 6.51 10.74
C SER A 139 -3.74 7.17 12.12
N LEU A 140 -3.70 8.51 12.16
CA LEU A 140 -3.62 9.29 13.41
C LEU A 140 -4.93 9.24 14.22
N LEU A 141 -6.06 8.95 13.58
CA LEU A 141 -7.38 8.97 14.21
C LEU A 141 -7.61 7.82 15.19
N LEU A 142 -6.93 6.69 15.01
CA LEU A 142 -7.08 5.52 15.87
C LEU A 142 -5.72 5.01 16.39
N PRO A 143 -5.61 4.69 17.69
CA PRO A 143 -4.37 4.14 18.24
C PRO A 143 -3.98 2.79 17.62
N VAL A 144 -4.97 2.02 17.16
CA VAL A 144 -4.77 0.67 16.62
C VAL A 144 -4.14 0.69 15.22
N SER A 145 -4.35 1.75 14.45
CA SER A 145 -3.89 1.87 13.06
C SER A 145 -2.44 2.34 12.90
N ASN A 146 -1.75 2.68 14.00
CA ASN A 146 -0.37 3.19 13.96
C ASN A 146 0.39 2.83 15.25
N LEU A 147 1.51 2.11 15.10
CA LEU A 147 2.36 1.69 16.23
C LEU A 147 2.82 2.87 17.10
N THR A 148 3.11 4.02 16.49
CA THR A 148 3.51 5.23 17.22
C THR A 148 2.40 5.74 18.13
N ASN A 149 1.14 5.66 17.69
CA ASN A 149 0.00 6.06 18.51
C ASN A 149 -0.28 5.05 19.61
N LEU A 150 -0.08 3.76 19.35
CA LEU A 150 -0.17 2.72 20.37
C LEU A 150 0.86 2.97 21.49
N LEU A 151 2.12 3.24 21.13
CA LEU A 151 3.19 3.56 22.07
C LEU A 151 2.92 4.86 22.83
N ALA A 152 2.41 5.89 22.15
CA ALA A 152 2.04 7.15 22.79
C ALA A 152 0.90 6.96 23.79
N ARG A 153 -0.13 6.18 23.42
CA ARG A 153 -1.25 5.84 24.30
C ARG A 153 -0.77 5.07 25.54
N ASP A 154 0.08 4.07 25.35
CA ASP A 154 0.61 3.25 26.45
C ASP A 154 1.45 4.08 27.44
N ARG A 155 2.25 5.03 26.95
CA ARG A 155 3.00 5.96 27.82
C ARG A 155 2.11 6.97 28.56
N LEU A 156 0.99 7.37 27.96
CA LEU A 156 0.05 8.32 28.55
C LEU A 156 -1.01 7.64 29.43
N GLY A 157 -1.09 6.30 29.44
CA GLY A 157 -2.08 5.55 30.21
C GLY A 157 -3.54 5.82 29.80
N LEU A 158 -3.77 6.28 28.56
CA LEU A 158 -5.09 6.76 28.13
C LEU A 158 -5.95 5.63 27.55
N SER A 159 -7.27 5.73 27.77
CA SER A 159 -8.24 4.90 27.06
C SER A 159 -8.26 5.26 25.56
N PRO A 160 -8.55 4.31 24.65
CA PRO A 160 -8.61 4.59 23.21
C PRO A 160 -9.55 5.73 22.83
N ALA A 161 -10.69 5.84 23.50
CA ALA A 161 -11.67 6.90 23.25
C ALA A 161 -11.17 8.28 23.71
N THR A 162 -10.49 8.35 24.86
CA THR A 162 -9.90 9.59 25.36
C THR A 162 -8.75 10.05 24.47
N PHE A 163 -7.91 9.12 24.00
CA PHE A 163 -6.85 9.42 23.04
C PHE A 163 -7.41 9.93 21.71
N ALA A 164 -8.43 9.27 21.16
CA ALA A 164 -9.11 9.75 19.96
C ALA A 164 -9.73 11.16 20.16
N GLY A 165 -10.32 11.42 21.33
CA GLY A 165 -10.85 12.73 21.72
C GLY A 165 -9.79 13.85 21.84
N LEU A 166 -8.52 13.51 22.06
CA LEU A 166 -7.41 14.48 22.07
C LEU A 166 -6.82 14.68 20.68
N VAL A 167 -6.73 13.61 19.88
CA VAL A 167 -5.98 13.61 18.62
C VAL A 167 -6.86 13.92 17.40
N TRP A 168 -8.20 13.86 17.51
CA TRP A 168 -9.08 14.09 16.36
C TRP A 168 -8.89 15.46 15.69
N ALA A 169 -8.70 16.54 16.46
CA ALA A 169 -8.56 17.88 15.89
C ALA A 169 -7.23 18.06 15.14
N PRO A 170 -6.06 17.70 15.72
CA PRO A 170 -4.80 17.62 14.98
C PRO A 170 -4.85 16.66 13.79
N ALA A 171 -5.47 15.50 13.93
CA ALA A 171 -5.60 14.52 12.85
C ALA A 171 -6.48 15.06 11.71
N LEU A 172 -7.58 15.73 12.03
CA LEU A 172 -8.44 16.36 11.04
C LEU A 172 -7.71 17.48 10.28
N ALA A 173 -6.95 18.32 10.99
CA ALA A 173 -6.07 19.30 10.34
C ALA A 173 -5.03 18.61 9.44
N GLY A 174 -4.44 17.51 9.91
CA GLY A 174 -3.52 16.66 9.15
C GLY A 174 -4.15 16.02 7.91
N ILE A 175 -5.47 15.80 7.87
CA ILE A 175 -6.17 15.29 6.68
C ILE A 175 -6.54 16.45 5.75
N LEU A 176 -7.13 17.52 6.29
CA LEU A 176 -7.69 18.61 5.50
C LEU A 176 -6.63 19.51 4.88
N VAL A 177 -5.54 19.82 5.60
CA VAL A 177 -4.48 20.71 5.07
C VAL A 177 -3.82 20.10 3.83
N PRO A 178 -3.38 18.82 3.82
CA PRO A 178 -2.81 18.20 2.64
C PRO A 178 -3.81 18.07 1.50
N ILE A 179 -5.07 17.72 1.79
CA ILE A 179 -6.13 17.69 0.77
C ILE A 179 -6.29 19.07 0.13
N GLY A 180 -6.30 20.13 0.93
CA GLY A 180 -6.38 21.52 0.46
C GLY A 180 -5.17 21.90 -0.41
N LEU A 181 -3.95 21.58 0.05
CA LEU A 181 -2.71 21.83 -0.70
C LEU A 181 -2.67 21.05 -2.01
N LEU A 182 -3.06 19.77 -2.01
CA LEU A 182 -3.14 18.94 -3.21
C LEU A 182 -4.21 19.46 -4.17
N TRP A 183 -5.35 19.90 -3.65
CA TRP A 183 -6.37 20.54 -4.46
C TRP A 183 -5.85 21.83 -5.11
N LEU A 184 -5.17 22.70 -4.35
CA LEU A 184 -4.57 23.94 -4.86
C LEU A 184 -3.49 23.66 -5.92
N ALA A 185 -2.61 22.70 -5.67
CA ALA A 185 -1.51 22.33 -6.56
C ALA A 185 -2.01 21.70 -7.87
N PHE A 186 -3.00 20.81 -7.78
CA PHE A 186 -3.51 20.01 -8.90
C PHE A 186 -4.90 20.46 -9.39
N ARG A 187 -5.37 21.66 -9.02
CA ARG A 187 -6.71 22.18 -9.40
C ARG A 187 -7.00 22.11 -10.90
N LYS A 188 -5.97 22.34 -11.74
CA LYS A 188 -6.11 22.28 -13.20
C LYS A 188 -6.29 20.85 -13.70
N ASP A 189 -5.59 19.91 -13.09
CA ASP A 189 -5.69 18.48 -13.39
C ASP A 189 -7.01 17.87 -12.89
N LEU A 190 -7.52 18.37 -11.76
CA LEU A 190 -8.77 17.92 -11.13
C LEU A 190 -10.04 18.55 -11.74
N ALA A 191 -9.92 19.68 -12.45
CA ALA A 191 -11.04 20.34 -13.13
C ALA A 191 -11.48 19.62 -14.42
N GLY A 192 -10.73 18.61 -14.86
CA GLY A 192 -11.00 17.85 -16.08
C GLY A 192 -12.24 16.97 -16.01
N ARG A 193 -12.64 16.50 -17.20
CA ARG A 193 -13.57 15.39 -17.37
C ARG A 193 -12.82 14.20 -17.95
N TYR A 194 -13.18 13.00 -17.53
CA TYR A 194 -12.68 11.77 -18.15
C TYR A 194 -13.82 11.08 -18.90
N GLY A 195 -13.48 10.49 -20.05
CA GLY A 195 -14.44 9.79 -20.89
C GLY A 195 -14.83 8.42 -20.33
N PRO A 196 -15.93 7.83 -20.82
CA PRO A 196 -16.29 6.45 -20.54
C PRO A 196 -15.15 5.54 -20.96
N GLN A 197 -14.62 4.76 -20.01
CA GLN A 197 -13.51 3.87 -20.27
C GLN A 197 -13.99 2.66 -21.09
N PRO A 198 -13.28 2.26 -22.16
CA PRO A 198 -13.68 1.11 -22.96
C PRO A 198 -13.76 -0.13 -22.09
N VAL A 199 -14.95 -0.76 -22.08
CA VAL A 199 -15.24 -1.94 -21.27
C VAL A 199 -14.48 -3.13 -21.85
N ARG A 200 -13.30 -3.41 -21.31
CA ARG A 200 -12.61 -4.67 -21.59
C ARG A 200 -13.17 -5.74 -20.66
N LYS A 201 -14.00 -6.64 -21.19
CA LYS A 201 -14.59 -7.74 -20.42
C LYS A 201 -13.47 -8.56 -19.76
N ALA A 202 -13.65 -8.91 -18.49
CA ALA A 202 -12.81 -9.90 -17.84
C ALA A 202 -12.86 -11.20 -18.66
N ARG A 203 -11.69 -11.69 -19.09
CA ARG A 203 -11.57 -12.87 -19.97
C ARG A 203 -11.96 -14.16 -19.25
N ASP A 204 -11.80 -14.22 -17.92
CA ASP A 204 -12.21 -15.35 -17.08
C ASP A 204 -12.98 -14.86 -15.85
N LYS A 205 -14.29 -15.14 -15.82
CA LYS A 205 -15.18 -14.73 -14.72
C LYS A 205 -14.88 -15.47 -13.42
N VAL A 206 -14.37 -16.69 -13.48
CA VAL A 206 -14.11 -17.49 -12.28
C VAL A 206 -12.91 -16.93 -11.54
N LEU A 207 -11.82 -16.62 -12.26
CA LEU A 207 -10.65 -15.94 -11.69
C LEU A 207 -11.02 -14.58 -11.07
N LEU A 208 -11.91 -13.83 -11.72
CA LEU A 208 -12.42 -12.57 -11.20
C LEU A 208 -13.20 -12.77 -9.89
N TYR A 209 -14.16 -13.70 -9.84
CA TYR A 209 -14.96 -13.93 -8.63
C TYR A 209 -14.12 -14.53 -7.50
N SER A 210 -13.20 -15.44 -7.78
CA SER A 210 -12.29 -15.97 -6.77
C SER A 210 -11.34 -14.90 -6.24
N ALA A 211 -10.77 -14.06 -7.11
CA ALA A 211 -9.93 -12.94 -6.67
C ALA A 211 -10.71 -11.91 -5.86
N SER A 212 -11.98 -11.66 -6.23
CA SER A 212 -12.90 -10.84 -5.44
C SER A 212 -13.15 -11.45 -4.07
N GLY A 213 -13.44 -12.75 -4.00
CA GLY A 213 -13.67 -13.47 -2.74
C GLY A 213 -12.45 -13.46 -1.83
N VAL A 214 -11.25 -13.72 -2.39
CA VAL A 214 -9.98 -13.61 -1.66
C VAL A 214 -9.81 -12.20 -1.11
N MET A 215 -10.15 -11.16 -1.88
CA MET A 215 -10.03 -9.78 -1.39
C MET A 215 -11.04 -9.42 -0.32
N VAL A 216 -12.29 -9.87 -0.45
CA VAL A 216 -13.33 -9.69 0.56
C VAL A 216 -12.99 -10.40 1.87
N LEU A 217 -12.26 -11.51 1.82
CA LEU A 217 -11.78 -12.23 3.01
C LEU A 217 -10.49 -11.63 3.57
N LEU A 218 -9.56 -11.22 2.70
CA LEU A 218 -8.26 -10.68 3.09
C LEU A 218 -8.43 -9.36 3.85
N LEU A 219 -9.31 -8.47 3.40
CA LEU A 219 -9.49 -7.16 4.03
C LEU A 219 -9.89 -7.27 5.52
N PRO A 220 -10.94 -8.00 5.92
CA PRO A 220 -11.23 -8.25 7.34
C PRO A 220 -10.14 -9.02 8.07
N ALA A 221 -9.50 -10.00 7.42
CA ALA A 221 -8.44 -10.78 8.04
C ALA A 221 -7.23 -9.91 8.42
N LEU A 222 -6.92 -8.87 7.65
CA LEU A 222 -5.87 -7.89 7.97
C LEU A 222 -6.22 -7.01 9.18
N VAL A 223 -7.51 -6.87 9.52
CA VAL A 223 -7.98 -6.07 10.68
C VAL A 223 -8.29 -6.94 11.91
N SER A 224 -8.31 -8.27 11.74
CA SER A 224 -8.69 -9.22 12.79
C SER A 224 -7.70 -9.35 13.95
N GLY A 225 -6.56 -8.65 13.89
CA GLY A 225 -5.48 -8.74 14.89
C GLY A 225 -4.49 -9.88 14.64
N ILE A 226 -4.71 -10.71 13.61
CA ILE A 226 -3.74 -11.70 13.14
C ILE A 226 -2.53 -10.95 12.54
N PRO A 227 -1.28 -11.41 12.78
CA PRO A 227 -0.12 -10.81 12.14
C PRO A 227 -0.26 -10.80 10.61
N VAL A 228 -0.15 -9.60 10.02
CA VAL A 228 -0.55 -9.29 8.64
C VAL A 228 0.09 -10.17 7.56
N GLN A 229 1.28 -10.73 7.84
CA GLN A 229 1.97 -11.64 6.95
C GLN A 229 1.20 -12.95 6.71
N PHE A 230 0.47 -13.47 7.70
CA PHE A 230 -0.24 -14.75 7.54
C PHE A 230 -1.46 -14.63 6.61
N PRO A 231 -2.38 -13.66 6.79
CA PRO A 231 -3.46 -13.43 5.83
C PRO A 231 -2.94 -13.13 4.42
N ALA A 232 -1.90 -12.31 4.30
CA ALA A 232 -1.32 -11.96 3.00
C ALA A 232 -0.70 -13.16 2.30
N LEU A 233 0.07 -14.00 3.01
CA LEU A 233 0.64 -15.23 2.47
C LEU A 233 -0.44 -16.23 2.07
N ALA A 234 -1.47 -16.41 2.89
CA ALA A 234 -2.59 -17.29 2.56
C ALA A 234 -3.31 -16.83 1.29
N ALA A 235 -3.61 -15.53 1.17
CA ALA A 235 -4.20 -14.95 -0.02
C ALA A 235 -3.29 -15.11 -1.26
N ALA A 236 -1.99 -14.85 -1.11
CA ALA A 236 -1.01 -15.04 -2.18
C ALA A 236 -0.95 -16.49 -2.65
N ALA A 237 -0.91 -17.45 -1.72
CA ALA A 237 -0.86 -18.88 -2.01
C ALA A 237 -2.14 -19.37 -2.70
N VAL A 238 -3.32 -18.94 -2.24
CA VAL A 238 -4.60 -19.28 -2.87
C VAL A 238 -4.67 -18.74 -4.29
N LEU A 239 -4.31 -17.47 -4.51
CA LEU A 239 -4.30 -16.87 -5.84
C LEU A 239 -3.25 -17.52 -6.75
N LEU A 240 -2.05 -17.78 -6.26
CA LEU A 240 -1.02 -18.53 -6.99
C LEU A 240 -1.52 -19.90 -7.42
N GLY A 241 -2.12 -20.68 -6.51
CA GLY A 241 -2.67 -22.00 -6.82
C GLY A 241 -3.75 -21.94 -7.89
N LEU A 242 -4.67 -20.98 -7.80
CA LEU A 242 -5.71 -20.75 -8.80
C LEU A 242 -5.13 -20.38 -10.17
N PHE A 243 -4.11 -19.51 -10.20
CA PHE A 243 -3.43 -19.12 -11.43
C PHE A 243 -2.56 -20.23 -12.02
N LEU A 244 -1.90 -21.03 -11.19
CA LEU A 244 -1.14 -22.21 -11.63
C LEU A 244 -2.05 -23.24 -12.29
N TRP A 245 -3.24 -23.47 -11.71
CA TRP A 245 -4.21 -24.43 -12.25
C TRP A 245 -4.87 -23.91 -13.54
N ARG A 246 -5.37 -22.67 -13.55
CA ARG A 246 -6.16 -22.16 -14.69
C ARG A 246 -5.36 -21.44 -15.76
N ARG A 247 -4.23 -20.81 -15.41
CA ARG A 247 -3.56 -19.86 -16.30
C ARG A 247 -2.06 -19.68 -16.02
N ARG A 248 -1.31 -20.77 -15.99
CA ARG A 248 0.15 -20.79 -15.73
C ARG A 248 0.96 -19.78 -16.55
N SER A 249 0.52 -19.48 -17.78
CA SER A 249 1.20 -18.56 -18.69
C SER A 249 1.12 -17.08 -18.30
N ALA A 250 0.28 -16.74 -17.30
CA ALA A 250 0.18 -15.40 -16.77
C ALA A 250 1.20 -15.10 -15.66
N LEU A 251 1.85 -16.12 -15.08
CA LEU A 251 2.84 -15.95 -14.01
C LEU A 251 4.17 -15.46 -14.59
N ARG A 252 4.70 -14.37 -14.03
CA ARG A 252 5.97 -13.76 -14.46
C ARG A 252 6.86 -13.45 -13.26
N TRP A 253 8.17 -13.53 -13.45
CA TRP A 253 9.15 -13.17 -12.41
C TRP A 253 9.18 -11.66 -12.08
N SER A 254 8.58 -10.83 -12.94
CA SER A 254 8.43 -9.39 -12.74
C SER A 254 7.37 -9.00 -11.70
N MET A 255 6.56 -9.96 -11.24
CA MET A 255 5.47 -9.72 -10.28
C MET A 255 6.00 -9.48 -8.84
N ILE A 256 7.28 -9.80 -8.59
CA ILE A 256 7.93 -9.59 -7.30
C ILE A 256 8.57 -8.19 -7.28
N PRO A 257 8.30 -7.34 -6.27
CA PRO A 257 8.80 -5.97 -6.18
C PRO A 257 10.25 -5.94 -5.67
N TRP A 258 11.19 -6.47 -6.44
CA TRP A 258 12.60 -6.61 -6.04
C TRP A 258 13.22 -5.31 -5.52
N ARG A 259 12.88 -4.16 -6.10
CA ARG A 259 13.39 -2.85 -5.70
C ARG A 259 12.96 -2.43 -4.29
N PRO A 260 11.65 -2.30 -3.98
CA PRO A 260 11.21 -2.01 -2.62
C PRO A 260 11.79 -2.97 -1.59
N LEU A 261 11.79 -4.28 -1.86
CA LEU A 261 12.26 -5.31 -0.94
C LEU A 261 13.72 -5.15 -0.55
N LEU A 262 14.57 -4.93 -1.55
CA LEU A 262 15.99 -4.71 -1.30
C LEU A 262 16.21 -3.42 -0.51
N LEU A 263 15.45 -2.36 -0.81
CA LEU A 263 15.59 -1.06 -0.17
C LEU A 263 15.14 -1.11 1.30
N THR A 264 14.01 -1.76 1.59
CA THR A 264 13.55 -1.99 2.97
C THR A 264 14.49 -2.92 3.73
N ALA A 265 14.97 -3.99 3.12
CA ALA A 265 15.91 -4.91 3.79
C ALA A 265 17.26 -4.25 4.10
N GLY A 266 17.71 -3.31 3.25
CA GLY A 266 18.89 -2.50 3.52
C GLY A 266 18.67 -1.40 4.57
N LEU A 267 17.51 -0.76 4.61
CA LEU A 267 17.26 0.39 5.50
C LEU A 267 17.05 0.02 6.97
N PHE A 268 16.72 -1.24 7.27
CA PHE A 268 16.73 -1.79 8.63
C PHE A 268 18.17 -2.08 9.07
N GLU A 269 19.00 -1.05 9.17
CA GLU A 269 20.25 -1.11 9.92
C GLU A 269 19.95 -0.90 11.42
N PRO A 270 20.65 -1.60 12.31
CA PRO A 270 20.37 -1.54 13.74
C PRO A 270 20.77 -0.18 14.30
N HIS A 271 19.77 0.59 14.69
CA HIS A 271 19.98 1.76 15.53
C HIS A 271 20.46 1.30 16.90
N ARG A 272 21.67 1.74 17.27
CA ARG A 272 22.21 1.57 18.63
C ARG A 272 21.24 2.21 19.63
N VAL A 273 20.72 1.39 20.55
CA VAL A 273 20.24 1.85 21.87
C VAL A 273 21.38 1.66 22.84
#